data_AF-K9WGF2-F1
#
_entry.id   AF-K9WGF2-F1
#
_cell.length_a   1.000
_cell.length_b   1.000
_cell.length_c   1.000
_cell.angle_alpha   90.00
_cell.angle_beta   90.00
_cell.angle_gamma   90.00
#
_symmetry.space_group_name_H-M   'P 1'
#
loop_
_entity.id
_entity.type
_entity.pdbx_description
1 polymer ?
#
loop_
_entity_poly.entity_id
_entity_poly.type
_entity_poly.pdbx_seq_one_letter_code
_entity_poly.pdbx_strand_id
1 'polypeptide(L)'
;MSDFRVISAELNLRSSGVVASNNIIAVLPQGQIVTRIGSESDSEKWWQVRAIVDGRTLNGFVSKSFLSTVLDQFNFPSPNSSALGKKLNLWATFYFIPLVNHDSTGIDLLDMSGNKLGVKLSDKDWCSAAVEGTVNVRTGTGETKTFNFAGTGAVEQVNCRPFFPSLATISKTNKTRFGLSKGIFGEGVNGLKLVPYRSIAVDRTEIAIGTVIYIPAARGVKVIVPSGESTFHDGYFFAADVGGAIKDNHIDVFLGVANKNPFPFVKSNESGTFDAFIVNDASITKELKNAHS
;
A
#
# COMPACT_ATOMS: atom_id res chain seq x y z
N MET A 1 -0.94 6.65 -14.16
CA MET A 1 -2.37 7.01 -14.11
C MET A 1 -2.94 6.34 -12.88
N SER A 2 -3.58 7.10 -12.00
CA SER A 2 -4.10 6.58 -10.73
C SER A 2 -5.55 7.01 -10.57
N ASP A 3 -6.39 6.10 -10.10
CA ASP A 3 -7.81 6.37 -9.94
C ASP A 3 -8.12 6.94 -8.56
N PHE A 4 -9.01 7.93 -8.57
CA PHE A 4 -9.49 8.64 -7.39
C PHE A 4 -11.01 8.66 -7.37
N ARG A 5 -11.58 8.65 -6.18
CA ARG A 5 -12.99 8.76 -5.91
C ARG A 5 -13.32 10.18 -5.46
N VAL A 6 -14.38 10.75 -6.02
CA VAL A 6 -14.95 12.01 -5.52
C VAL A 6 -15.57 11.79 -4.14
N ILE A 7 -15.15 12.56 -3.14
CA ILE A 7 -15.66 12.45 -1.75
C ILE A 7 -16.65 13.53 -1.37
N SER A 8 -16.72 14.65 -2.11
CA SER A 8 -17.75 15.67 -1.93
C SER A 8 -19.07 15.24 -2.55
N ALA A 9 -20.19 15.81 -2.07
CA ALA A 9 -21.52 15.60 -2.66
C ALA A 9 -21.53 15.86 -4.18
N GLU A 10 -20.85 16.95 -4.57
CA GLU A 10 -20.64 17.36 -5.96
C GLU A 10 -19.21 17.89 -6.13
N LEU A 11 -18.60 17.64 -7.29
CA LEU A 11 -17.29 18.14 -7.66
C LEU A 11 -17.30 18.65 -9.10
N ASN A 12 -17.00 19.93 -9.29
CA ASN A 12 -16.90 20.53 -10.61
C ASN A 12 -15.64 20.04 -11.35
N LEU A 13 -15.83 19.37 -12.48
CA LEU A 13 -14.78 19.14 -13.48
C LEU A 13 -14.63 20.40 -14.33
N ARG A 14 -13.43 20.97 -14.37
CA ARG A 14 -13.17 22.27 -15.00
C ARG A 14 -12.26 22.18 -16.21
N SER A 15 -12.37 23.11 -17.15
CA SER A 15 -11.43 23.19 -18.30
C SER A 15 -10.07 23.75 -17.93
N SER A 16 -9.93 24.38 -16.76
CA SER A 16 -8.67 24.88 -16.21
C SER A 16 -8.65 24.78 -14.68
N GLY A 17 -7.45 24.72 -14.10
CA GLY A 17 -7.21 24.64 -12.64
C GLY A 17 -7.46 25.95 -11.88
N VAL A 18 -8.60 26.60 -12.12
CA VAL A 18 -9.02 27.82 -11.43
C VAL A 18 -10.52 27.78 -11.17
N VAL A 19 -11.01 28.46 -10.14
CA VAL A 19 -12.44 28.59 -9.88
C VAL A 19 -13.00 29.73 -10.73
N ALA A 20 -13.74 29.41 -11.79
CA ALA A 20 -14.48 30.37 -12.60
C ALA A 20 -15.86 29.82 -12.96
N SER A 21 -16.87 30.67 -13.14
CA SER A 21 -18.23 30.21 -13.49
C SER A 21 -18.32 29.65 -14.91
N ASN A 22 -17.49 30.16 -15.82
CA ASN A 22 -17.51 29.80 -17.25
C ASN A 22 -16.62 28.60 -17.62
N ASN A 23 -15.94 27.97 -16.65
CA ASN A 23 -15.00 26.88 -16.92
C ASN A 23 -15.46 25.51 -16.42
N ILE A 24 -16.71 25.37 -15.96
CA ILE A 24 -17.27 24.08 -15.54
C ILE A 24 -17.67 23.29 -16.78
N ILE A 25 -17.10 22.09 -16.94
CA ILE A 25 -17.41 21.15 -18.02
C ILE A 25 -18.53 20.20 -17.59
N ALA A 26 -18.45 19.69 -16.36
CA ALA A 26 -19.41 18.75 -15.78
C ALA A 26 -19.39 18.84 -14.25
N VAL A 27 -20.45 18.34 -13.63
CA VAL A 27 -20.51 18.12 -12.18
C VAL A 27 -20.40 16.62 -11.94
N LEU A 28 -19.41 16.22 -11.15
CA LEU A 28 -19.15 14.83 -10.80
C LEU A 28 -19.84 14.53 -9.46
N PRO A 29 -20.72 13.52 -9.37
CA PRO A 29 -21.37 13.18 -8.11
C PRO A 29 -20.40 12.52 -7.13
N GLN A 30 -20.76 12.52 -5.85
CA GLN A 30 -20.05 11.73 -4.84
C GLN A 30 -19.90 10.27 -5.29
N GLY A 31 -18.71 9.71 -5.07
CA GLY A 31 -18.41 8.34 -5.45
C GLY A 31 -17.95 8.17 -6.90
N GLN A 32 -18.09 9.19 -7.77
CA GLN A 32 -17.60 9.14 -9.15
C GLN A 32 -16.09 8.84 -9.18
N ILE A 33 -15.67 7.95 -10.09
CA ILE A 33 -14.26 7.65 -10.30
C ILE A 33 -13.69 8.58 -11.37
N VAL A 34 -12.49 9.10 -11.09
CA VAL A 34 -11.69 9.90 -12.01
C VAL A 34 -10.26 9.33 -12.07
N THR A 35 -9.69 9.26 -13.26
CA THR A 35 -8.29 8.85 -13.46
C THR A 35 -7.41 10.08 -13.54
N ARG A 36 -6.40 10.23 -12.68
CA ARG A 36 -5.38 11.27 -12.84
C ARG A 36 -4.53 10.99 -14.09
N ILE A 37 -4.50 11.98 -14.98
CA ILE A 37 -3.78 11.93 -16.26
C ILE A 37 -2.66 12.96 -16.38
N GLY A 38 -2.64 13.97 -15.50
CA GLY A 38 -1.58 14.97 -15.45
C GLY A 38 -0.36 14.53 -14.63
N SER A 39 0.74 15.25 -14.81
CA SER A 39 2.03 15.06 -14.12
C SER A 39 2.29 16.13 -13.05
N GLU A 40 1.24 16.80 -12.56
CA GLU A 40 1.35 17.76 -11.46
C GLU A 40 1.98 17.10 -10.23
N SER A 41 2.58 17.86 -9.33
CA SER A 41 3.06 17.28 -8.07
C SER A 41 1.90 17.02 -7.11
N ASP A 42 2.14 16.27 -6.04
CA ASP A 42 1.13 16.06 -5.01
C ASP A 42 0.90 17.29 -4.13
N SER A 43 1.78 18.30 -4.17
CA SER A 43 1.54 19.58 -3.51
C SER A 43 0.58 20.48 -4.30
N GLU A 44 0.33 20.17 -5.57
CA GLU A 44 -0.58 20.94 -6.40
C GLU A 44 -2.04 20.76 -5.97
N LYS A 45 -2.76 21.88 -5.95
CA LYS A 45 -4.18 21.90 -5.58
C LYS A 45 -5.08 21.30 -6.67
N TRP A 46 -4.69 21.48 -7.93
CA TRP A 46 -5.47 21.06 -9.09
C TRP A 46 -4.76 19.94 -9.82
N TRP A 47 -5.53 18.88 -10.10
CA TRP A 47 -5.03 17.75 -10.87
C TRP A 47 -5.84 17.61 -12.15
N GLN A 48 -5.14 17.37 -13.25
CA GLN A 48 -5.77 16.97 -14.49
C GLN A 48 -6.24 15.51 -14.38
N VAL A 49 -7.53 15.32 -14.61
CA VAL A 49 -8.20 14.04 -14.53
C VAL A 49 -9.01 13.75 -15.79
N ARG A 50 -9.26 12.47 -16.01
CA ARG A 50 -10.21 11.92 -16.97
C ARG A 50 -11.39 11.33 -16.21
N ALA A 51 -12.61 11.64 -16.63
CA ALA A 51 -13.84 11.11 -16.07
C ALA A 51 -14.76 10.60 -17.19
N ILE A 52 -15.61 9.63 -16.87
CA ILE A 52 -16.71 9.20 -17.77
C ILE A 52 -18.00 9.79 -17.21
N VAL A 53 -18.67 10.64 -18.01
CA VAL A 53 -19.94 11.29 -17.66
C VAL A 53 -20.92 11.01 -18.80
N ASP A 54 -22.05 10.40 -18.48
CA ASP A 54 -23.09 10.02 -19.46
C ASP A 54 -22.53 9.23 -20.67
N GLY A 55 -21.60 8.31 -20.40
CA GLY A 55 -20.94 7.48 -21.43
C GLY A 55 -19.89 8.20 -22.27
N ARG A 56 -19.60 9.49 -21.99
CA ARG A 56 -18.57 10.28 -22.69
C ARG A 56 -17.33 10.44 -21.83
N THR A 57 -16.17 10.32 -22.46
CA THR A 57 -14.89 10.61 -21.79
C THR A 57 -14.64 12.11 -21.81
N LEU A 58 -14.47 12.70 -20.62
CA LEU A 58 -14.16 14.11 -20.42
C LEU A 58 -12.81 14.25 -19.71
N ASN A 59 -11.98 15.19 -20.17
CA ASN A 59 -10.74 15.56 -19.51
C ASN A 59 -10.88 16.97 -18.93
N GLY A 60 -10.34 17.20 -17.74
CA GLY A 60 -10.38 18.50 -17.09
C GLY A 60 -9.60 18.50 -15.78
N PHE A 61 -9.80 19.54 -14.99
CA PHE A 61 -9.15 19.76 -13.71
C PHE A 61 -10.16 19.66 -12.58
N VAL A 62 -9.77 19.00 -11.50
CA VAL A 62 -10.52 18.97 -10.25
C VAL A 62 -9.60 19.34 -9.09
N SER A 63 -10.19 19.86 -8.01
CA SER A 63 -9.42 20.13 -6.80
C SER A 63 -9.12 18.82 -6.08
N LYS A 64 -7.83 18.53 -5.85
CA LYS A 64 -7.34 17.35 -5.14
C LYS A 64 -8.03 17.14 -3.79
N SER A 65 -8.36 18.23 -3.10
CA SER A 65 -9.02 18.21 -1.79
C SER A 65 -10.35 17.45 -1.74
N PHE A 66 -10.99 17.21 -2.90
CA PHE A 66 -12.26 16.49 -3.02
C PHE A 66 -12.09 15.09 -3.62
N LEU A 67 -10.85 14.61 -3.68
CA LEU A 67 -10.51 13.28 -4.15
C LEU A 67 -9.93 12.46 -3.01
N SER A 68 -10.35 11.21 -2.92
CA SER A 68 -9.64 10.16 -2.19
C SER A 68 -9.09 9.14 -3.19
N THR A 69 -8.00 8.46 -2.85
CA THR A 69 -7.58 7.29 -3.65
C THR A 69 -8.71 6.27 -3.70
N VAL A 70 -8.94 5.65 -4.86
CA VAL A 70 -9.80 4.47 -4.90
C VAL A 70 -9.12 3.37 -4.11
N LEU A 71 -9.55 3.19 -2.87
CA LEU A 71 -9.25 1.98 -2.12
C LEU A 71 -9.94 0.82 -2.83
N ASP A 72 -9.25 -0.32 -2.85
CA ASP A 72 -9.76 -1.55 -3.44
C ASP A 72 -11.17 -1.85 -2.90
N GLN A 73 -12.09 -2.11 -3.81
CA GLN A 73 -13.50 -2.32 -3.48
C GLN A 73 -13.80 -3.75 -3.04
N PHE A 74 -12.84 -4.67 -3.22
CA PHE A 74 -13.01 -6.08 -2.91
C PHE A 74 -14.31 -6.66 -3.52
N ASN A 75 -14.52 -6.41 -4.81
CA ASN A 75 -15.76 -6.76 -5.51
C ASN A 75 -15.53 -7.72 -6.69
N PHE A 76 -14.36 -8.37 -6.77
CA PHE A 76 -14.15 -9.41 -7.79
C PHE A 76 -15.12 -10.58 -7.57
N PRO A 77 -15.70 -11.14 -8.65
CA PRO A 77 -16.53 -12.33 -8.54
C PRO A 77 -15.72 -13.51 -8.02
N SER A 78 -16.38 -14.51 -7.43
CA SER A 78 -15.73 -15.78 -7.14
C SER A 78 -15.13 -16.37 -8.43
N PRO A 79 -13.94 -16.99 -8.38
CA PRO A 79 -13.28 -17.48 -9.57
C PRO A 79 -14.05 -18.67 -10.15
N ASN A 80 -14.13 -18.74 -11.47
CA ASN A 80 -14.58 -19.94 -12.16
C ASN A 80 -13.56 -21.07 -11.97
N SER A 81 -13.99 -22.33 -11.92
CA SER A 81 -13.08 -23.47 -11.73
C SER A 81 -11.99 -23.55 -12.80
N SER A 82 -12.27 -23.11 -14.03
CA SER A 82 -11.30 -23.02 -15.13
C SER A 82 -10.24 -21.93 -14.95
N ALA A 83 -10.49 -20.94 -14.09
CA ALA A 83 -9.54 -19.88 -13.77
C ALA A 83 -8.60 -20.25 -12.61
N LEU A 84 -8.91 -21.31 -11.87
CA LEU A 84 -8.07 -21.80 -10.77
C LEU A 84 -6.95 -22.69 -11.31
N GLY A 85 -5.72 -22.31 -10.99
CA GLY A 85 -4.50 -23.06 -11.27
C GLY A 85 -4.08 -23.95 -10.10
N LYS A 86 -2.76 -24.01 -9.86
CA LYS A 86 -2.15 -24.84 -8.81
C LYS A 86 -2.81 -24.58 -7.45
N LYS A 87 -3.26 -25.65 -6.79
CA LYS A 87 -3.64 -25.63 -5.37
C LYS A 87 -2.38 -25.53 -4.51
N LEU A 88 -2.43 -24.65 -3.52
CA LEU A 88 -1.38 -24.41 -2.54
C LEU A 88 -1.92 -24.75 -1.14
N ASN A 89 -1.08 -25.32 -0.29
CA ASN A 89 -1.34 -25.45 1.14
C ASN A 89 -0.39 -24.50 1.86
N LEU A 90 -0.93 -23.41 2.40
CA LEU A 90 -0.15 -22.30 2.95
C LEU A 90 -0.45 -22.14 4.43
N TRP A 91 0.45 -21.49 5.17
CA TRP A 91 0.14 -20.91 6.47
C TRP A 91 0.51 -19.42 6.45
N ALA A 92 -0.07 -18.64 7.35
CA ALA A 92 0.05 -17.19 7.28
C ALA A 92 0.30 -16.52 8.62
N THR A 93 1.16 -15.51 8.58
CA THR A 93 1.25 -14.41 9.55
C THR A 93 0.63 -13.15 8.93
N PHE A 94 0.73 -12.03 9.63
CA PHE A 94 0.41 -10.72 9.08
C PHE A 94 1.44 -9.69 9.53
N TYR A 95 1.60 -8.66 8.71
CA TYR A 95 2.40 -7.48 9.02
C TYR A 95 1.63 -6.20 8.71
N PHE A 96 2.05 -5.10 9.33
CA PHE A 96 1.46 -3.79 9.17
C PHE A 96 2.56 -2.73 9.28
N ILE A 97 2.31 -1.54 8.75
CA ILE A 97 3.25 -0.42 8.84
C ILE A 97 2.92 0.40 10.09
N PRO A 98 3.91 0.65 10.96
CA PRO A 98 3.71 1.52 12.10
C PRO A 98 3.50 2.97 11.62
N LEU A 99 2.49 3.63 12.22
CA LEU A 99 2.32 5.08 12.15
C LEU A 99 2.95 5.71 13.38
N VAL A 100 4.00 6.49 13.17
CA VAL A 100 4.73 7.22 14.22
C VAL A 100 4.64 8.73 13.98
N ASN A 101 4.97 9.52 15.00
CA ASN A 101 5.00 10.97 14.89
C ASN A 101 6.43 11.45 14.65
N HIS A 102 6.56 12.56 13.93
CA HIS A 102 7.80 13.32 13.88
C HIS A 102 8.23 13.75 15.30
N ASP A 103 9.47 13.45 15.65
CA ASP A 103 10.10 13.88 16.90
C ASP A 103 11.18 14.92 16.61
N SER A 104 10.94 16.18 16.97
CA SER A 104 11.87 17.28 16.70
C SER A 104 13.26 17.09 17.33
N THR A 105 13.33 16.31 18.41
CA THR A 105 14.56 15.96 19.15
C THR A 105 15.18 14.64 18.68
N GLY A 106 14.49 13.90 17.83
CA GLY A 106 14.90 12.60 17.35
C GLY A 106 15.95 12.63 16.23
N ILE A 107 16.10 11.46 15.61
CA ILE A 107 17.11 11.13 14.62
C ILE A 107 16.53 11.34 13.21
N ASP A 108 17.23 12.10 12.37
CA ASP A 108 16.84 12.35 10.98
C ASP A 108 16.73 11.03 10.19
N LEU A 109 15.68 10.87 9.37
CA LEU A 109 15.72 9.86 8.31
C LEU A 109 16.64 10.36 7.20
N LEU A 110 17.59 9.52 6.77
CA LEU A 110 18.58 9.85 5.75
C LEU A 110 18.36 9.04 4.47
N ASP A 111 18.59 9.68 3.32
CA ASP A 111 18.63 9.02 2.02
C ASP A 111 19.95 8.27 1.77
N MET A 112 20.07 7.59 0.61
CA MET A 112 21.28 6.85 0.24
C MET A 112 22.55 7.72 0.12
N SER A 113 22.40 9.02 -0.10
CA SER A 113 23.50 9.97 -0.16
C SER A 113 23.81 10.61 1.21
N GLY A 114 23.03 10.29 2.25
CA GLY A 114 23.15 10.87 3.59
C GLY A 114 22.41 12.20 3.77
N ASN A 115 21.58 12.63 2.81
CA ASN A 115 20.78 13.84 2.95
C ASN A 115 19.57 13.59 3.85
N LYS A 116 19.14 14.63 4.56
CA LYS A 116 17.98 14.57 5.46
C LYS A 116 16.67 14.58 4.66
N LEU A 117 15.74 13.71 5.05
CA LEU A 117 14.42 13.59 4.43
C LEU A 117 13.34 14.48 5.08
N GLY A 118 13.74 15.37 6.00
CA GLY A 118 12.85 16.35 6.63
C GLY A 118 11.94 15.77 7.71
N VAL A 119 12.16 14.54 8.14
CA VAL A 119 11.50 13.94 9.32
C VAL A 119 12.53 13.32 10.25
N LYS A 120 12.15 13.24 11.52
CA LYS A 120 12.96 12.70 12.60
C LYS A 120 12.12 11.75 13.44
N LEU A 121 12.74 10.69 13.93
CA LEU A 121 12.10 9.66 14.74
C LEU A 121 12.82 9.49 16.07
N SER A 122 12.10 9.06 17.11
CA SER A 122 12.75 8.59 18.35
C SER A 122 13.70 7.43 18.04
N ASP A 123 14.70 7.18 18.88
CA ASP A 123 15.66 6.09 18.68
C ASP A 123 14.96 4.73 18.46
N LYS A 124 13.90 4.47 19.24
CA LYS A 124 13.10 3.25 19.15
C LYS A 124 12.32 3.17 17.84
N ASP A 125 11.68 4.27 17.42
CA ASP A 125 10.90 4.30 16.19
C ASP A 125 11.79 4.21 14.96
N TRP A 126 12.97 4.85 14.99
CA TRP A 126 13.98 4.74 13.95
C TRP A 126 14.45 3.29 13.80
N CYS A 127 14.79 2.65 14.92
CA CYS A 127 15.24 1.26 14.91
C CYS A 127 14.13 0.30 14.48
N SER A 128 12.89 0.54 14.90
CA SER A 128 11.74 -0.25 14.45
C SER A 128 11.54 -0.07 12.95
N ALA A 129 11.53 1.16 12.44
CA ALA A 129 11.45 1.44 11.00
C ALA A 129 12.58 0.78 10.19
N ALA A 130 13.80 0.72 10.75
CA ALA A 130 14.94 0.07 10.12
C ALA A 130 14.84 -1.47 10.10
N VAL A 131 14.14 -2.08 11.07
CA VAL A 131 13.86 -3.52 11.12
C VAL A 131 12.71 -3.88 10.18
N GLU A 132 11.60 -3.13 10.27
CA GLU A 132 10.41 -3.36 9.44
C GLU A 132 10.64 -2.99 7.97
N GLY A 133 11.58 -2.08 7.70
CA GLY A 133 11.91 -1.60 6.36
C GLY A 133 10.92 -0.60 5.78
N THR A 134 9.82 -0.28 6.46
CA THR A 134 8.87 0.78 6.07
C THR A 134 8.29 1.48 7.30
N VAL A 135 8.04 2.78 7.21
CA VAL A 135 7.39 3.56 8.28
C VAL A 135 6.47 4.64 7.72
N ASN A 136 5.31 4.83 8.36
CA ASN A 136 4.46 6.00 8.16
C ASN A 136 4.78 7.04 9.23
N VAL A 137 5.08 8.27 8.82
CA VAL A 137 5.45 9.37 9.71
C VAL A 137 4.45 10.49 9.56
N ARG A 138 3.74 10.82 10.64
CA ARG A 138 2.99 12.06 10.74
C ARG A 138 3.98 13.21 10.95
N THR A 139 4.14 14.03 9.92
CA THR A 139 5.04 15.19 9.91
C THR A 139 4.56 16.30 10.86
N GLY A 140 5.44 17.26 11.16
CA GLY A 140 5.09 18.40 12.01
C GLY A 140 3.97 19.29 11.46
N THR A 141 3.63 19.19 10.17
CA THR A 141 2.50 19.89 9.54
C THR A 141 1.19 19.11 9.61
N GLY A 142 1.21 17.89 10.18
CA GLY A 142 0.06 16.99 10.25
C GLY A 142 -0.14 16.09 9.04
N GLU A 143 0.63 16.27 7.95
CA GLU A 143 0.65 15.36 6.80
C GLU A 143 1.29 14.02 7.18
N THR A 144 0.75 12.90 6.69
CA THR A 144 1.40 11.58 6.79
C THR A 144 2.23 11.31 5.54
N LYS A 145 3.51 10.98 5.72
CA LYS A 145 4.42 10.53 4.65
C LYS A 145 4.93 9.13 4.93
N THR A 146 5.23 8.39 3.87
CA THR A 146 5.70 7.01 3.96
C THR A 146 7.13 6.90 3.48
N PHE A 147 7.95 6.20 4.24
CA PHE A 147 9.37 6.03 3.94
C PHE A 147 9.73 4.55 3.91
N ASN A 148 10.35 4.12 2.82
CA ASN A 148 10.76 2.74 2.60
C ASN A 148 12.27 2.60 2.70
N PHE A 149 12.73 1.39 3.01
CA PHE A 149 14.12 1.01 2.94
C PHE A 149 14.67 1.27 1.53
N ALA A 150 15.69 2.11 1.44
CA ALA A 150 16.38 2.41 0.19
C ALA A 150 17.71 1.66 0.06
N GLY A 151 18.26 1.16 1.17
CA GLY A 151 19.55 0.50 1.23
C GLY A 151 20.25 0.68 2.57
N THR A 152 21.53 0.32 2.61
CA THR A 152 22.40 0.55 3.77
C THR A 152 23.53 1.52 3.41
N GLY A 153 23.78 2.52 4.25
CA GLY A 153 24.88 3.45 4.11
C GLY A 153 26.24 2.86 4.53
N ALA A 154 27.32 3.61 4.30
CA ALA A 154 28.67 3.19 4.67
C ALA A 154 28.91 3.14 6.18
N VAL A 155 28.25 4.02 6.94
CA VAL A 155 28.43 4.20 8.39
C VAL A 155 27.14 3.96 9.15
N GLU A 156 27.29 3.44 10.38
CA GLU A 156 26.18 3.28 11.33
C GLU A 156 25.65 4.67 11.72
N GLN A 157 24.32 4.79 11.76
CA GLN A 157 23.63 6.01 12.14
C GLN A 157 23.07 5.91 13.56
N VAL A 158 22.48 4.76 13.92
CA VAL A 158 21.82 4.55 15.22
C VAL A 158 22.23 3.21 15.76
N ASN A 159 22.50 3.12 17.07
CA ASN A 159 22.72 1.84 17.73
C ASN A 159 21.38 1.22 18.15
N CYS A 160 20.90 0.25 17.38
CA CYS A 160 19.61 -0.40 17.66
C CYS A 160 19.67 -1.56 18.64
N ARG A 161 20.88 -1.95 19.11
CA ARG A 161 21.06 -3.08 20.03
C ARG A 161 20.21 -2.96 21.32
N PRO A 162 20.03 -1.78 21.95
CA PRO A 162 19.20 -1.67 23.15
C PRO A 162 17.73 -2.06 22.94
N PHE A 163 17.21 -1.90 21.71
CA PHE A 163 15.80 -2.21 21.39
C PHE A 163 15.63 -3.62 20.83
N PHE A 164 16.64 -4.13 20.11
CA PHE A 164 16.61 -5.43 19.45
C PHE A 164 17.89 -6.24 19.77
N PRO A 165 18.09 -6.67 21.02
CA PRO A 165 19.36 -7.25 21.47
C PRO A 165 19.75 -8.52 20.70
N SER A 166 18.77 -9.33 20.33
CA SER A 166 18.94 -10.62 19.67
C SER A 166 18.93 -10.55 18.14
N LEU A 167 18.80 -9.36 17.54
CA LEU A 167 18.75 -9.24 16.09
C LEU A 167 20.13 -9.54 15.47
N ALA A 168 20.20 -10.62 14.69
CA ALA A 168 21.44 -11.07 14.06
C ALA A 168 22.01 -10.04 13.06
N THR A 169 21.16 -9.27 12.41
CA THR A 169 21.51 -8.30 11.36
C THR A 169 21.75 -6.88 11.88
N ILE A 170 21.98 -6.69 13.19
CA ILE A 170 21.99 -5.37 13.84
C ILE A 170 22.90 -4.34 13.17
N SER A 171 24.10 -4.72 12.71
CA SER A 171 25.02 -3.77 12.06
C SER A 171 24.49 -3.28 10.70
N LYS A 172 23.71 -4.10 9.98
CA LYS A 172 23.03 -3.64 8.76
C LYS A 172 21.86 -2.71 9.10
N THR A 173 21.06 -3.06 10.10
CA THR A 173 19.94 -2.24 10.60
C THR A 173 20.41 -0.86 11.07
N ASN A 174 21.53 -0.79 11.80
CA ASN A 174 22.14 0.46 12.24
C ASN A 174 22.53 1.39 11.07
N LYS A 175 22.69 0.84 9.85
CA LYS A 175 23.10 1.55 8.63
C LYS A 175 21.95 1.84 7.68
N THR A 176 20.71 1.52 8.04
CA THR A 176 19.56 1.70 7.14
C THR A 176 19.47 3.13 6.63
N ARG A 177 19.12 3.25 5.35
CA ARG A 177 18.74 4.48 4.66
C ARG A 177 17.35 4.32 4.09
N PHE A 178 16.67 5.44 3.96
CA PHE A 178 15.26 5.50 3.59
C PHE A 178 15.07 6.29 2.30
N GLY A 179 13.95 6.07 1.62
CA GLY A 179 13.48 6.87 0.50
C GLY A 179 12.03 7.24 0.74
N LEU A 180 11.61 8.40 0.22
CA LEU A 180 10.20 8.73 0.17
C LEU A 180 9.49 7.72 -0.75
N SER A 181 8.47 7.07 -0.21
CA SER A 181 7.65 6.13 -0.97
C SER A 181 6.77 6.83 -1.99
N LYS A 182 6.55 6.18 -3.12
CA LYS A 182 5.54 6.53 -4.14
C LYS A 182 4.13 6.07 -3.73
N GLY A 183 4.03 5.04 -2.88
CA GLY A 183 2.78 4.51 -2.35
C GLY A 183 2.47 5.05 -0.95
N ILE A 184 1.20 5.31 -0.66
CA ILE A 184 0.80 5.73 0.70
C ILE A 184 1.11 4.67 1.77
N PHE A 185 1.22 3.40 1.37
CA PHE A 185 1.58 2.28 2.25
C PHE A 185 2.93 1.65 1.89
N GLY A 186 3.80 2.40 1.21
CA GLY A 186 5.10 1.87 0.82
C GLY A 186 5.04 0.99 -0.42
N GLU A 187 6.21 0.48 -0.77
CA GLU A 187 6.41 -0.47 -1.86
C GLU A 187 7.08 -1.75 -1.35
N GLY A 188 6.64 -2.88 -1.89
CA GLY A 188 7.34 -4.16 -1.77
C GLY A 188 8.41 -4.31 -2.85
N VAL A 189 8.60 -5.56 -3.29
CA VAL A 189 9.65 -5.89 -4.27
C VAL A 189 9.38 -5.24 -5.62
N ASN A 190 10.47 -4.80 -6.28
CA ASN A 190 10.44 -4.13 -7.59
C ASN A 190 9.61 -2.84 -7.63
N GLY A 191 9.37 -2.20 -6.47
CA GLY A 191 8.59 -0.96 -6.39
C GLY A 191 7.08 -1.17 -6.56
N LEU A 192 6.59 -2.40 -6.40
CA LEU A 192 5.15 -2.68 -6.38
C LEU A 192 4.53 -2.03 -5.15
N LYS A 193 3.53 -1.17 -5.33
CA LYS A 193 2.83 -0.51 -4.23
C LYS A 193 2.10 -1.54 -3.39
N LEU A 194 2.22 -1.44 -2.07
CA LEU A 194 1.49 -2.31 -1.16
C LEU A 194 0.05 -1.79 -0.99
N VAL A 195 -0.91 -2.70 -1.08
CA VAL A 195 -2.33 -2.45 -0.96
C VAL A 195 -2.87 -3.22 0.24
N PRO A 196 -3.38 -2.54 1.28
CA PRO A 196 -3.88 -3.19 2.50
C PRO A 196 -4.91 -4.26 2.19
N TYR A 197 -4.78 -5.39 2.88
CA TYR A 197 -5.56 -6.61 2.73
C TYR A 197 -5.44 -7.32 1.38
N ARG A 198 -4.71 -6.75 0.41
CA ARG A 198 -4.56 -7.32 -0.93
C ARG A 198 -3.14 -7.84 -1.17
N SER A 199 -2.13 -7.14 -0.69
CA SER A 199 -0.74 -7.56 -0.86
C SER A 199 -0.34 -8.65 0.13
N ILE A 200 0.48 -9.57 -0.35
CA ILE A 200 1.12 -10.60 0.48
C ILE A 200 2.62 -10.64 0.20
N ALA A 201 3.39 -10.90 1.25
CA ALA A 201 4.77 -11.34 1.14
C ALA A 201 4.82 -12.86 0.93
N VAL A 202 5.68 -13.32 0.04
CA VAL A 202 5.78 -14.75 -0.33
C VAL A 202 7.23 -15.20 -0.44
N ASP A 203 7.45 -16.51 -0.45
CA ASP A 203 8.68 -17.08 -0.99
C ASP A 203 8.63 -17.10 -2.53
N ARG A 204 9.53 -16.33 -3.16
CA ARG A 204 9.59 -16.19 -4.62
C ARG A 204 9.98 -17.46 -5.36
N THR A 205 10.57 -18.45 -4.68
CA THR A 205 10.87 -19.76 -5.31
C THR A 205 9.62 -20.63 -5.43
N GLU A 206 8.64 -20.42 -4.57
CA GLU A 206 7.37 -21.15 -4.55
C GLU A 206 6.24 -20.41 -5.27
N ILE A 207 6.18 -19.08 -5.07
CA ILE A 207 5.15 -18.20 -5.63
C ILE A 207 5.86 -16.99 -6.27
N ALA A 208 5.85 -16.92 -7.59
CA ALA A 208 6.47 -15.81 -8.31
C ALA A 208 5.81 -14.46 -7.94
N ILE A 209 6.61 -13.39 -7.85
CA ILE A 209 6.10 -12.03 -7.67
C ILE A 209 5.18 -11.65 -8.83
N GLY A 210 4.05 -11.03 -8.49
CA GLY A 210 2.97 -10.70 -9.43
C GLY A 210 1.90 -11.79 -9.57
N THR A 211 2.05 -12.93 -8.90
CA THR A 211 1.03 -13.99 -8.86
C THR A 211 -0.21 -13.52 -8.11
N VAL A 212 -1.39 -13.79 -8.67
CA VAL A 212 -2.67 -13.64 -7.96
C VAL A 212 -3.02 -14.96 -7.28
N ILE A 213 -3.40 -14.88 -6.01
CA ILE A 213 -3.84 -16.02 -5.21
C ILE A 213 -5.27 -15.80 -4.76
N TYR A 214 -6.08 -16.84 -4.89
CA TYR A 214 -7.41 -16.91 -4.29
C TYR A 214 -7.36 -17.72 -3.00
N ILE A 215 -7.78 -17.11 -1.90
CA ILE A 215 -7.94 -17.75 -0.58
C ILE A 215 -9.43 -17.79 -0.25
N PRO A 216 -10.11 -18.95 -0.38
CA PRO A 216 -11.54 -19.06 -0.12
C PRO A 216 -11.93 -18.59 1.29
N ALA A 217 -11.10 -18.89 2.29
CA ALA A 217 -11.33 -18.51 3.69
C ALA A 217 -11.29 -17.00 3.94
N ALA A 218 -10.83 -16.20 2.98
CA ALA A 218 -10.84 -14.75 3.04
C ALA A 218 -12.12 -14.14 2.43
N ARG A 219 -12.86 -14.89 1.59
CA ARG A 219 -14.09 -14.39 0.95
C ARG A 219 -15.14 -14.07 2.01
N GLY A 220 -15.73 -12.88 1.93
CA GLY A 220 -16.78 -12.45 2.86
C GLY A 220 -16.26 -12.11 4.26
N VAL A 221 -14.95 -12.08 4.47
CA VAL A 221 -14.37 -11.59 5.73
C VAL A 221 -14.50 -10.07 5.76
N LYS A 222 -15.08 -9.55 6.84
CA LYS A 222 -15.22 -8.11 7.06
C LYS A 222 -13.84 -7.49 7.34
N VAL A 223 -13.46 -6.48 6.56
CA VAL A 223 -12.24 -5.70 6.74
C VAL A 223 -12.58 -4.22 6.90
N ILE A 224 -11.72 -3.49 7.61
CA ILE A 224 -11.82 -2.04 7.75
C ILE A 224 -10.73 -1.44 6.89
N VAL A 225 -11.11 -0.86 5.76
CA VAL A 225 -10.13 -0.24 4.85
C VAL A 225 -9.56 1.03 5.47
N PRO A 226 -8.43 1.56 4.98
CA PRO A 226 -7.78 2.72 5.58
C PRO A 226 -8.63 3.99 5.72
N SER A 227 -9.72 4.13 4.94
CA SER A 227 -10.69 5.22 5.13
C SER A 227 -11.50 5.11 6.42
N GLY A 228 -11.44 3.96 7.12
CA GLY A 228 -12.29 3.61 8.26
C GLY A 228 -13.60 2.94 7.84
N GLU A 229 -13.90 2.88 6.54
CA GLU A 229 -15.08 2.18 6.03
C GLU A 229 -14.91 0.66 6.18
N SER A 230 -16.03 -0.01 6.42
CA SER A 230 -16.06 -1.45 6.41
C SER A 230 -16.48 -1.97 5.05
N THR A 231 -15.79 -3.00 4.57
CA THR A 231 -16.16 -3.77 3.38
C THR A 231 -15.93 -5.27 3.61
N PHE A 232 -16.26 -6.10 2.63
CA PHE A 232 -16.04 -7.54 2.67
C PHE A 232 -14.97 -7.93 1.64
N HIS A 233 -13.98 -8.69 2.08
CA HIS A 233 -12.89 -9.13 1.23
C HIS A 233 -13.40 -10.15 0.18
N ASP A 234 -12.98 -10.01 -1.08
CA ASP A 234 -13.32 -10.88 -2.21
C ASP A 234 -12.29 -12.01 -2.41
N GLY A 235 -11.54 -12.37 -1.37
CA GLY A 235 -10.65 -13.51 -1.37
C GLY A 235 -9.43 -13.48 -2.29
N TYR A 236 -9.21 -12.43 -3.10
CA TYR A 236 -8.02 -12.34 -3.95
C TYR A 236 -6.89 -11.58 -3.27
N PHE A 237 -5.68 -12.08 -3.46
CA PHE A 237 -4.44 -11.49 -2.96
C PHE A 237 -3.42 -11.44 -4.09
N PHE A 238 -2.42 -10.58 -3.95
CA PHE A 238 -1.39 -10.33 -4.94
C PHE A 238 -0.01 -10.40 -4.29
N ALA A 239 0.87 -11.23 -4.85
CA ALA A 239 2.25 -11.36 -4.41
C ALA A 239 3.05 -10.12 -4.80
N ALA A 240 3.15 -9.15 -3.88
CA ALA A 240 3.85 -7.88 -4.10
C ALA A 240 5.14 -7.76 -3.30
N ASP A 241 5.37 -8.64 -2.32
CA ASP A 241 6.42 -8.45 -1.34
C ASP A 241 7.18 -9.74 -1.01
N VAL A 242 8.29 -9.60 -0.28
CA VAL A 242 9.06 -10.72 0.27
C VAL A 242 9.57 -10.35 1.67
N GLY A 243 9.80 -11.36 2.50
CA GLY A 243 10.46 -11.16 3.79
C GLY A 243 11.58 -12.17 4.02
N GLY A 244 12.55 -11.81 4.86
CA GLY A 244 13.67 -12.69 5.19
C GLY A 244 13.22 -14.01 5.82
N ALA A 245 12.18 -13.95 6.65
CA ALA A 245 11.58 -15.10 7.34
C ALA A 245 10.47 -15.80 6.53
N ILE A 246 9.99 -15.20 5.43
CA ILE A 246 8.92 -15.76 4.62
C ILE A 246 9.53 -16.76 3.65
N LYS A 247 9.33 -18.05 3.94
CA LYS A 247 9.98 -19.19 3.29
C LYS A 247 8.98 -20.30 3.01
N ASP A 248 9.23 -21.06 1.94
CA ASP A 248 8.43 -22.23 1.57
C ASP A 248 6.93 -21.89 1.42
N ASN A 249 6.06 -22.54 2.20
CA ASN A 249 4.61 -22.34 2.17
C ASN A 249 4.09 -21.26 3.13
N HIS A 250 4.99 -20.45 3.70
CA HIS A 250 4.64 -19.30 4.53
C HIS A 250 4.31 -18.08 3.65
N ILE A 251 3.20 -17.41 3.95
CA ILE A 251 2.91 -16.07 3.45
C ILE A 251 2.72 -15.07 4.59
N ASP A 252 2.93 -13.78 4.31
CA ASP A 252 2.62 -12.71 5.25
C ASP A 252 1.57 -11.76 4.66
N VAL A 253 0.45 -11.59 5.35
CA VAL A 253 -0.65 -10.75 4.85
C VAL A 253 -0.42 -9.30 5.25
N PHE A 254 -0.40 -8.41 4.27
CA PHE A 254 -0.23 -6.98 4.52
C PHE A 254 -1.55 -6.33 4.95
N LEU A 255 -1.60 -5.74 6.16
CA LEU A 255 -2.83 -5.13 6.69
C LEU A 255 -2.87 -3.59 6.57
N GLY A 256 -1.88 -2.96 5.94
CA GLY A 256 -1.78 -1.50 5.96
C GLY A 256 -1.36 -0.99 7.33
N VAL A 257 -2.17 -0.12 7.91
CA VAL A 257 -1.95 0.45 9.26
C VAL A 257 -2.75 -0.27 10.36
N ALA A 258 -3.55 -1.28 9.99
CA ALA A 258 -4.33 -2.03 10.95
C ALA A 258 -3.45 -3.05 11.69
N ASN A 259 -3.36 -2.93 13.01
CA ASN A 259 -2.59 -3.84 13.87
C ASN A 259 -3.38 -5.08 14.32
N LYS A 260 -4.60 -5.28 13.78
CA LYS A 260 -5.47 -6.40 14.13
C LYS A 260 -5.82 -7.18 12.87
N ASN A 261 -5.44 -8.45 12.86
CA ASN A 261 -5.78 -9.38 11.80
C ASN A 261 -7.30 -9.68 11.78
N PRO A 262 -7.99 -9.46 10.64
CA PRO A 262 -9.40 -9.84 10.47
C PRO A 262 -9.57 -11.28 9.95
N PHE A 263 -8.51 -11.89 9.41
CA PHE A 263 -8.62 -13.12 8.65
C PHE A 263 -8.51 -14.37 9.53
N PRO A 264 -9.50 -15.28 9.49
CA PRO A 264 -9.50 -16.47 10.34
C PRO A 264 -8.42 -17.49 9.95
N PHE A 265 -7.92 -17.45 8.71
CA PHE A 265 -6.88 -18.35 8.22
C PHE A 265 -5.46 -17.95 8.67
N VAL A 266 -5.28 -16.71 9.11
CA VAL A 266 -3.99 -16.23 9.62
C VAL A 266 -3.88 -16.65 11.08
N LYS A 267 -3.19 -17.77 11.32
CA LYS A 267 -3.00 -18.36 12.65
C LYS A 267 -1.66 -18.02 13.29
N SER A 268 -0.71 -17.47 12.52
CA SER A 268 0.66 -17.19 12.94
C SER A 268 1.36 -18.43 13.52
N ASN A 269 1.09 -19.59 12.93
CA ASN A 269 1.65 -20.89 13.30
C ASN A 269 1.68 -21.79 12.06
N GLU A 270 2.81 -22.45 11.81
CA GLU A 270 3.03 -23.37 10.68
C GLU A 270 2.04 -24.53 10.61
N SER A 271 1.52 -24.98 11.75
CA SER A 271 0.49 -26.03 11.79
C SER A 271 -0.90 -25.55 11.37
N GLY A 272 -1.14 -24.24 11.36
CA GLY A 272 -2.41 -23.62 11.00
C GLY A 272 -2.56 -23.39 9.49
N THR A 273 -2.45 -24.46 8.70
CA THR A 273 -2.49 -24.36 7.24
C THR A 273 -3.90 -24.18 6.68
N PHE A 274 -3.99 -23.68 5.45
CA PHE A 274 -5.21 -23.47 4.68
C PHE A 274 -4.97 -23.65 3.18
N ASP A 275 -6.05 -23.89 2.46
CA ASP A 275 -6.02 -24.03 1.01
C ASP A 275 -6.06 -22.66 0.32
N ALA A 276 -5.24 -22.51 -0.71
CA ALA A 276 -5.23 -21.38 -1.61
C ALA A 276 -5.01 -21.85 -3.06
N PHE A 277 -5.27 -20.98 -4.02
CA PHE A 277 -5.20 -21.34 -5.44
C PHE A 277 -4.56 -20.21 -6.23
N ILE A 278 -3.60 -20.54 -7.11
CA ILE A 278 -3.14 -19.58 -8.12
C ILE A 278 -4.31 -19.23 -9.06
N VAL A 279 -4.46 -17.97 -9.43
CA VAL A 279 -5.51 -17.49 -10.34
C VAL A 279 -4.91 -17.12 -11.69
N ASN A 280 -5.47 -17.66 -12.76
CA ASN A 280 -5.03 -17.43 -14.15
C ASN A 280 -5.99 -16.52 -14.94
N ASP A 281 -7.01 -15.95 -14.29
CA ASP A 281 -7.91 -15.00 -14.93
C ASP A 281 -7.15 -13.73 -15.35
N ALA A 282 -7.07 -13.48 -16.66
CA ALA A 282 -6.31 -12.38 -17.20
C ALA A 282 -6.86 -11.00 -16.83
N SER A 283 -8.18 -10.86 -16.64
CA SER A 283 -8.79 -9.59 -16.25
C SER A 283 -8.43 -9.26 -14.81
N ILE A 284 -8.68 -10.20 -13.90
CA ILE A 284 -8.39 -10.04 -12.46
C ILE A 284 -6.89 -9.80 -12.25
N THR A 285 -6.05 -10.58 -12.93
CA THR A 285 -4.58 -10.44 -12.85
C THR A 285 -4.13 -9.06 -13.31
N LYS A 286 -4.70 -8.55 -14.42
CA LYS A 286 -4.37 -7.22 -14.92
C LYS A 286 -4.81 -6.11 -13.97
N GLU A 287 -6.02 -6.20 -13.43
CA GLU A 287 -6.55 -5.20 -12.50
C GLU A 287 -5.74 -5.15 -11.19
N LEU A 288 -5.46 -6.31 -10.59
CA LEU A 288 -4.63 -6.37 -9.39
C LEU A 288 -3.21 -5.88 -9.66
N LYS A 289 -2.61 -6.24 -10.80
CA LYS A 289 -1.30 -5.70 -11.18
C LYS A 289 -1.32 -4.17 -11.32
N ASN A 290 -2.36 -3.61 -11.94
CA ASN A 290 -2.50 -2.16 -12.08
C ASN A 290 -2.66 -1.46 -10.73
N ALA A 291 -3.39 -2.07 -9.78
CA ALA A 291 -3.54 -1.53 -8.42
C ALA A 291 -2.19 -1.44 -7.66
N HIS A 292 -1.22 -2.28 -8.01
CA HIS A 292 0.12 -2.30 -7.41
C HIS A 292 1.18 -1.56 -8.25
N SER A 293 0.81 -0.90 -9.35
CA SER A 293 1.73 -0.16 -10.25
C SER A 293 1.89 1.32 -9.89
#